data_AF-A0A7X8WDP8-F1
#
_entry.id   AF-A0A7X8WDP8-F1
#
_cell.length_a   1.000
_cell.length_b   1.000
_cell.length_c   1.000
_cell.angle_alpha   90.00
_cell.angle_beta   90.00
_cell.angle_gamma   90.00
#
_symmetry.space_group_name_H-M   'P 1'
#
loop_
_entity.id
_entity.type
_entity.pdbx_description
1 polymer ?
#
loop_
_entity_poly.entity_id
_entity_poly.type
_entity_poly.pdbx_seq_one_letter_code
_entity_poly.pdbx_strand_id
1 'polypeptide(L)'
;MKLLFVASDKAEASVFPPSCQFVFTGVGLALSGVILSKAICEFKPDVVINIGSVGSINHEIGSVLQIKSIYNLDQDLTCYHVPPCTTLKADRGMLGELTIAKEGFVLGSSSTFASVVTPLMKDL
;
A
#
# COMPACT_ATOMS: atom_id res chain seq x y z
N MET A 1 7.28 1.77 21.78
CA MET A 1 6.82 1.49 20.41
C MET A 1 6.21 2.76 19.84
N LYS A 2 6.78 3.31 18.77
CA LYS A 2 6.34 4.52 18.07
C LYS A 2 5.58 4.10 16.81
N LEU A 3 4.28 4.38 16.78
CA LEU A 3 3.42 4.11 15.63
C LEU A 3 3.28 5.39 14.80
N LEU A 4 3.37 5.26 13.49
CA LEU A 4 3.06 6.33 12.55
C LEU A 4 1.87 5.92 11.69
N PHE A 5 0.76 6.63 11.81
CA PHE A 5 -0.40 6.41 10.94
C PHE A 5 -0.25 7.27 9.68
N VAL A 6 -0.63 6.70 8.55
CA VAL A 6 -0.51 7.35 7.24
C VAL A 6 -1.84 7.22 6.52
N ALA A 7 -2.30 8.31 5.92
CA ALA A 7 -3.52 8.36 5.12
C ALA A 7 -3.31 9.31 3.93
N SER A 8 -4.10 9.15 2.86
CA SER A 8 -3.98 10.06 1.72
C SER A 8 -4.58 11.43 2.04
N ASP A 9 -5.74 11.46 2.70
CA ASP A 9 -6.46 12.67 3.09
C ASP A 9 -7.05 12.56 4.51
N LYS A 10 -7.41 13.71 5.09
CA LYS A 10 -8.05 13.83 6.40
C LYS A 10 -9.38 13.09 6.50
N ALA A 11 -10.14 12.99 5.41
CA ALA A 11 -11.41 12.25 5.41
C ALA A 11 -11.23 10.79 5.83
N GLU A 12 -10.14 10.13 5.38
CA GLU A 12 -9.85 8.72 5.68
C GLU A 12 -9.44 8.49 7.14
N ALA A 13 -8.93 9.53 7.81
CA ALA A 13 -8.54 9.49 9.21
C ALA A 13 -9.66 9.95 10.17
N SER A 14 -10.80 10.43 9.65
CA SER A 14 -11.85 11.06 10.45
C SER A 14 -12.48 10.17 11.53
N VAL A 15 -12.42 8.84 11.33
CA VAL A 15 -12.95 7.84 12.27
C VAL A 15 -11.95 7.44 13.36
N PHE A 16 -10.69 7.86 13.25
CA PHE A 16 -9.63 7.53 14.21
C PHE A 16 -9.57 8.55 15.35
N PRO A 17 -9.17 8.13 16.56
CA PRO A 17 -9.09 9.03 17.69
C PRO A 17 -8.01 10.12 17.46
N PRO A 18 -8.21 11.35 17.99
CA PRO A 18 -7.23 12.44 17.83
C PRO A 18 -5.83 12.15 18.40
N SER A 19 -5.70 11.13 19.25
CA SER A 19 -4.43 10.67 19.81
C SER A 19 -3.55 9.92 18.79
N CYS A 20 -4.10 9.49 17.66
CA CYS A 20 -3.33 8.88 16.58
C CYS A 20 -2.56 9.96 15.81
N GLN A 21 -1.23 9.83 15.73
CA GLN A 21 -0.41 10.74 14.95
C GLN A 21 -0.46 10.35 13.46
N PHE A 22 -1.06 11.23 12.66
CA PHE A 22 -1.20 11.03 11.22
C PHE A 22 -0.19 11.85 10.40
N VAL A 23 0.28 11.23 9.32
CA VAL A 23 0.90 11.90 8.18
C VAL A 23 -0.05 11.80 7.00
N PHE A 24 -0.43 12.95 6.45
CA PHE A 24 -1.25 13.03 5.25
C PHE A 24 -0.36 13.17 4.03
N THR A 25 -0.37 12.15 3.18
CA THR A 25 0.54 12.07 2.04
C THR A 25 0.01 12.73 0.78
N GLY A 26 -1.28 13.04 0.71
CA GLY A 26 -1.95 13.28 -0.56
C GLY A 26 -2.08 12.01 -1.41
N VAL A 27 -2.64 12.18 -2.60
CA VAL A 27 -2.92 11.07 -3.54
C VAL A 27 -1.77 10.88 -4.52
N GLY A 28 -1.43 9.62 -4.81
CA GLY A 28 -0.42 9.23 -5.80
C GLY A 28 0.90 8.73 -5.21
N LEU A 29 1.56 7.81 -5.91
CA LEU A 29 2.77 7.11 -5.43
C LEU A 29 3.97 8.03 -5.26
N ALA A 30 4.18 8.97 -6.18
CA ALA A 30 5.34 9.86 -6.14
C ALA A 30 5.30 10.80 -4.92
N LEU A 31 4.17 11.49 -4.72
CA LEU A 31 3.99 12.42 -3.60
C LEU A 31 4.02 11.66 -2.26
N SER A 32 3.32 10.54 -2.18
CA SER A 32 3.27 9.74 -0.96
C SER A 32 4.62 9.13 -0.59
N GLY A 33 5.38 8.64 -1.57
CA GLY A 33 6.74 8.15 -1.37
C GLY A 33 7.66 9.21 -0.77
N VAL A 34 7.62 10.45 -1.29
CA VAL A 34 8.46 11.55 -0.79
C VAL A 34 8.07 11.97 0.62
N ILE A 35 6.78 12.19 0.88
CA ILE A 35 6.29 12.68 2.18
C ILE A 35 6.50 11.62 3.26
N LEU A 36 6.15 10.37 2.99
CA LEU A 36 6.32 9.29 3.95
C LEU A 36 7.80 9.05 4.25
N SER A 37 8.68 9.08 3.25
CA SER A 37 10.12 8.92 3.47
C SER A 37 10.68 10.00 4.39
N LYS A 38 10.30 11.27 4.20
CA LYS A 38 10.68 12.36 5.10
C LYS A 38 10.18 12.12 6.52
N ALA A 39 8.91 11.76 6.67
CA ALA A 39 8.31 11.48 7.97
C ALA A 39 9.01 10.31 8.69
N ILE A 40 9.35 9.23 7.99
CA ILE A 40 10.10 8.10 8.58
C ILE A 40 11.47 8.56 9.08
N CYS A 41 12.20 9.36 8.30
CA CYS A 41 13.50 9.89 8.70
C CYS A 41 13.42 10.79 9.96
N GLU A 42 12.38 11.62 10.04
CA GLU A 42 12.18 12.58 11.14
C GLU A 42 11.66 11.90 12.42
N PHE A 43 10.58 11.12 12.32
CA PHE A 43 9.91 10.52 13.48
C PHE A 43 10.56 9.19 13.93
N LYS A 44 11.27 8.53 13.02
CA LYS A 44 11.90 7.21 13.22
C LYS A 44 10.93 6.21 13.86
N PRO A 45 9.74 5.98 13.28
CA PRO A 45 8.74 5.09 13.87
C PRO A 45 9.23 3.64 13.88
N ASP A 46 8.71 2.85 14.82
CA ASP A 46 8.94 1.40 14.86
C ASP A 46 8.02 0.68 13.86
N VAL A 47 6.81 1.23 13.64
CA VAL A 47 5.82 0.67 12.72
C VAL A 47 5.09 1.79 11.99
N VAL A 48 4.86 1.61 10.69
CA VAL A 48 4.01 2.47 9.85
C VAL A 48 2.71 1.73 9.56
N ILE A 49 1.57 2.38 9.81
CA ILE A 49 0.24 1.86 9.55
C ILE A 49 -0.40 2.73 8.48
N ASN A 50 -0.46 2.22 7.26
CA ASN A 50 -1.19 2.86 6.17
C ASN A 50 -2.68 2.51 6.28
N ILE A 51 -3.53 3.52 6.29
CA ILE A 51 -4.99 3.38 6.22
C ILE A 51 -5.51 4.12 5.00
N GLY A 52 -6.61 3.64 4.44
CA GLY A 52 -7.25 4.29 3.32
C GLY A 52 -8.47 3.53 2.87
N SER A 53 -9.26 4.19 2.05
CA SER A 53 -10.35 3.57 1.31
C SER A 53 -9.79 2.79 0.13
N VAL A 54 -10.47 1.69 -0.22
CA VAL A 54 -10.20 0.93 -1.43
C VAL A 54 -11.53 0.44 -1.99
N GLY A 55 -11.67 0.45 -3.30
CA GLY A 55 -12.73 -0.32 -3.94
C GLY A 55 -12.47 -1.81 -3.76
N SER A 56 -13.52 -2.61 -3.92
CA SER A 56 -13.41 -4.06 -3.82
C SER A 56 -14.43 -4.71 -4.74
N ILE A 57 -14.08 -5.87 -5.31
CA ILE A 57 -14.98 -6.66 -6.14
C ILE A 57 -15.54 -7.77 -5.25
N ASN A 58 -16.87 -7.90 -5.18
CA ASN A 58 -17.57 -8.92 -4.38
C ASN A 58 -17.35 -8.83 -2.85
N HIS A 59 -17.13 -7.63 -2.31
CA HIS A 59 -17.08 -7.40 -0.86
C HIS A 59 -18.09 -6.34 -0.41
N GLU A 60 -18.52 -6.41 0.85
CA GLU A 60 -19.49 -5.49 1.41
C GLU A 60 -18.88 -4.09 1.59
N ILE A 61 -19.62 -3.06 1.15
CA ILE A 61 -19.26 -1.66 1.35
C ILE A 61 -19.17 -1.38 2.85
N GLY A 62 -18.08 -0.72 3.28
CA GLY A 62 -17.83 -0.39 4.67
C GLY A 62 -17.11 -1.48 5.47
N SER A 63 -16.79 -2.62 4.84
CA SER A 63 -15.91 -3.64 5.45
C SER A 63 -14.47 -3.13 5.61
N VAL A 64 -13.80 -3.59 6.67
CA VAL A 64 -12.37 -3.34 6.91
C VAL A 64 -11.57 -4.49 6.33
N LEU A 65 -10.67 -4.18 5.39
CA LEU A 65 -9.86 -5.18 4.70
C LEU A 65 -8.41 -5.12 5.21
N GLN A 66 -7.89 -6.26 5.66
CA GLN A 66 -6.46 -6.40 5.97
C GLN A 66 -5.68 -6.68 4.70
N ILE A 67 -4.65 -5.90 4.42
CA ILE A 67 -3.78 -6.12 3.27
C ILE A 67 -2.65 -7.10 3.64
N LYS A 68 -2.50 -8.13 2.82
CA LYS A 68 -1.44 -9.14 2.89
C LYS A 68 -0.23 -8.74 2.07
N SER A 69 -0.44 -8.41 0.80
CA SER A 69 0.64 -8.10 -0.13
C SER A 69 0.28 -6.99 -1.11
N ILE A 70 1.31 -6.28 -1.58
CA ILE A 70 1.20 -5.10 -2.44
C ILE A 70 2.11 -5.26 -3.67
N TYR A 71 1.57 -4.98 -4.86
CA TYR A 71 2.27 -4.96 -6.15
C TYR A 71 2.42 -3.54 -6.67
N ASN A 72 3.44 -3.25 -7.47
CA ASN A 72 3.51 -1.99 -8.21
C ASN A 72 3.02 -2.20 -9.64
N LEU A 73 1.78 -1.83 -9.96
CA LEU A 73 1.20 -2.02 -11.29
C LEU A 73 1.78 -1.09 -12.34
N ASP A 74 2.31 0.07 -11.94
CA ASP A 74 2.86 1.05 -12.86
C ASP A 74 4.27 0.66 -13.36
N GLN A 75 4.86 -0.39 -12.79
CA GLN A 75 6.22 -0.82 -13.08
C GLN A 75 6.25 -1.96 -14.12
N ASP A 76 6.72 -1.63 -15.31
CA ASP A 76 7.01 -2.59 -16.40
C ASP A 76 8.52 -2.64 -16.68
N LEU A 77 9.12 -3.79 -16.37
CA LEU A 77 10.53 -4.09 -16.64
C LEU A 77 10.67 -5.32 -17.58
N THR A 78 9.62 -5.65 -18.33
CA THR A 78 9.59 -6.82 -19.22
C THR A 78 10.65 -6.76 -20.31
N CYS A 79 11.09 -5.57 -20.72
CA CYS A 79 12.22 -5.37 -21.62
C CYS A 79 13.55 -5.89 -21.07
N TYR A 80 13.63 -6.13 -19.76
CA TYR A 80 14.76 -6.76 -19.07
C TYR A 80 14.46 -8.22 -18.65
N HIS A 81 13.44 -8.84 -19.23
CA HIS A 81 12.98 -10.21 -18.89
C HIS A 81 12.53 -10.37 -17.44
N VAL A 82 12.05 -9.28 -16.83
CA VAL A 82 11.45 -9.27 -15.50
C VAL A 82 9.93 -9.42 -15.63
N PRO A 83 9.26 -10.25 -14.80
CA PRO A 83 7.80 -10.33 -14.80
C PRO A 83 7.13 -8.96 -14.57
N PRO A 84 5.98 -8.68 -15.21
CA PRO A 84 5.26 -7.43 -15.01
C PRO A 84 4.79 -7.26 -13.56
N CYS A 85 4.49 -6.01 -13.18
CA CYS A 85 3.90 -5.64 -11.89
C CYS A 85 4.76 -6.00 -10.68
N THR A 86 6.06 -5.91 -10.88
CA THR A 86 7.06 -6.23 -9.88
C THR A 86 7.30 -5.03 -8.95
N THR A 87 7.23 -5.25 -7.64
CA THR A 87 7.72 -4.27 -6.65
C THR A 87 9.21 -4.52 -6.40
N LEU A 88 10.04 -3.48 -6.51
CA LEU A 88 11.44 -3.55 -6.09
C LEU A 88 11.49 -3.65 -4.57
N LYS A 89 11.94 -4.80 -4.05
CA LYS A 89 12.24 -4.92 -2.63
C LYS A 89 13.61 -4.29 -2.34
N ALA A 90 13.61 -3.16 -1.64
CA ALA A 90 14.81 -2.35 -1.39
C ALA A 90 15.93 -3.10 -0.64
N ASP A 91 15.62 -4.20 0.05
CA ASP A 91 16.58 -4.95 0.87
C ASP A 91 17.26 -6.13 0.16
N ARG A 92 16.82 -6.55 -1.04
CA ARG A 92 17.32 -7.82 -1.65
C ARG A 92 17.51 -7.85 -3.16
N GLY A 93 17.31 -6.76 -3.90
CA GLY A 93 17.42 -6.79 -5.37
C GLY A 93 16.49 -7.83 -6.01
N MET A 94 15.47 -8.27 -5.27
CA MET A 94 14.49 -9.25 -5.70
C MET A 94 13.25 -8.51 -6.19
N LEU A 95 12.80 -8.98 -7.34
CA LEU A 95 11.65 -8.51 -8.08
C LEU A 95 10.45 -9.36 -7.61
N GLY A 96 9.45 -8.76 -6.95
CA GLY A 96 8.23 -9.48 -6.54
C GLY A 96 7.24 -8.65 -5.73
N GLU A 97 6.28 -9.31 -5.06
CA GLU A 97 5.30 -8.65 -4.21
C GLU A 97 5.89 -8.19 -2.87
N LEU A 98 5.41 -7.06 -2.34
CA LEU A 98 5.70 -6.66 -0.96
C LEU A 98 4.72 -7.35 -0.02
N THR A 99 5.13 -8.45 0.61
CA THR A 99 4.32 -9.15 1.63
C THR A 99 4.51 -8.51 3.01
N ILE A 100 3.40 -8.09 3.63
CA ILE A 100 3.37 -7.42 4.94
C ILE A 100 2.58 -8.20 6.01
N ALA A 101 1.75 -9.18 5.61
CA ALA A 101 1.05 -10.07 6.54
C ALA A 101 0.99 -11.51 6.00
N LYS A 102 0.60 -12.46 6.86
CA LYS A 102 0.43 -13.87 6.48
C LYS A 102 -0.84 -14.12 5.65
N GLU A 103 -1.90 -13.39 6.00
CA GLU A 103 -3.25 -13.53 5.45
C GLU A 103 -3.82 -12.15 5.15
N GLY A 104 -4.86 -12.12 4.30
CA GLY A 104 -5.52 -10.89 3.86
C GLY A 104 -5.50 -10.72 2.35
N PHE A 105 -5.83 -9.51 1.92
CA PHE A 105 -6.05 -9.13 0.53
C PHE A 105 -4.75 -8.74 -0.17
N VAL A 106 -4.73 -8.98 -1.47
CA VAL A 106 -3.73 -8.47 -2.39
C VAL A 106 -4.21 -7.14 -2.95
N LEU A 107 -3.29 -6.16 -2.98
CA LEU A 107 -3.54 -4.82 -3.51
C LEU A 107 -2.51 -4.48 -4.58
N GLY A 108 -2.94 -3.91 -5.71
CA GLY A 108 -2.02 -3.24 -6.63
C GLY A 108 -1.86 -1.77 -6.24
N SER A 109 -0.66 -1.22 -6.40
CA SER A 109 -0.45 0.22 -6.43
C SER A 109 -1.36 0.81 -7.49
N SER A 110 -1.78 2.06 -7.28
CA SER A 110 -2.69 2.79 -8.20
C SER A 110 -4.02 2.05 -8.52
N SER A 111 -4.28 0.89 -7.91
CA SER A 111 -5.48 0.09 -8.14
C SER A 111 -6.64 0.65 -7.35
N THR A 112 -7.79 0.68 -7.99
CA THR A 112 -9.05 0.96 -7.30
C THR A 112 -9.55 -0.26 -6.53
N PHE A 113 -9.03 -1.48 -6.75
CA PHE A 113 -9.65 -2.71 -6.21
C PHE A 113 -8.69 -3.61 -5.43
N ALA A 114 -9.07 -3.99 -4.21
CA ALA A 114 -8.48 -5.09 -3.45
C ALA A 114 -9.11 -6.44 -3.84
N SER A 115 -8.31 -7.52 -3.85
CA SER A 115 -8.73 -8.87 -4.25
C SER A 115 -8.05 -9.95 -3.42
N VAL A 116 -8.69 -11.12 -3.24
CA VAL A 116 -8.08 -12.29 -2.59
C VAL A 116 -7.13 -13.06 -3.51
N VAL A 117 -7.18 -12.80 -4.82
CA VAL A 117 -6.27 -13.34 -5.84
C VAL A 117 -5.48 -12.22 -6.49
N THR A 118 -4.25 -12.51 -6.93
CA THR A 118 -3.46 -11.56 -7.70
C THR A 118 -4.23 -11.12 -8.95
N PRO A 119 -4.46 -9.81 -9.16
CA PRO A 119 -5.24 -9.31 -10.31
C PRO A 119 -4.65 -9.70 -11.68
N LEU A 120 -3.35 -10.01 -11.73
CA LEU A 120 -2.59 -10.21 -12.96
C LEU A 120 -2.81 -11.51 -13.73
N MET A 121 -3.61 -12.46 -13.24
CA MET A 121 -3.70 -13.79 -13.87
C MET A 121 -5.04 -14.12 -14.52
N LYS A 122 -6.01 -13.20 -14.57
CA LYS A 122 -7.32 -13.53 -15.16
C LYS A 122 -7.47 -13.16 -16.64
N ASP A 123 -6.72 -12.18 -17.14
CA ASP A 123 -6.96 -11.61 -18.48
C ASP A 123 -5.66 -11.37 -19.30
N LEU A 124 -4.60 -12.17 -19.07
CA LEU A 124 -3.47 -12.30 -20.00
C LEU A 124 -3.53 -13.63 -20.75
#